data_AF-A0A969X6B1-F1
#
_entry.id   AF-A0A969X6B1-F1
#
_cell.length_a   1.000
_cell.length_b   1.000
_cell.length_c   1.000
_cell.angle_alpha   90.00
_cell.angle_beta   90.00
_cell.angle_gamma   90.00
#
_symmetry.space_group_name_H-M   'P 1'
#
loop_
_entity.id
_entity.type
_entity.pdbx_description
1 polymer ?
#
loop_
_entity_poly.entity_id
_entity_poly.type
_entity_poly.pdbx_seq_one_letter_code
_entity_poly.pdbx_strand_id
1 'polypeptide(L)'
;IKKVYNLLVGDRTAEDIKIEIGTAFETDEEREMEIRGRDLVRGLPKTLTINSKEIREALADPVASIMDAIKVTLEKTPPELAADIMNKGIVMSGGGALLNGLDKLVSQETGMPVYLAEDPLDCVVLGVGKTLSELELLRRVAVVPQKMF
;
A
#
# COMPACT_ATOMS: atom_id res chain seq x y z
N ILE A 1 -5.57 17.20 -4.46
CA ILE A 1 -5.72 17.84 -5.80
C ILE A 1 -7.11 18.42 -6.05
N LYS A 2 -8.19 17.63 -6.29
CA LYS A 2 -9.54 18.18 -6.57
C LYS A 2 -10.04 19.17 -5.50
N LYS A 3 -9.92 18.80 -4.22
CA LYS A 3 -10.35 19.63 -3.09
C LYS A 3 -9.53 20.93 -2.93
N VAL A 4 -8.22 20.87 -3.17
CA VAL A 4 -7.27 21.97 -2.90
C VAL A 4 -7.16 22.92 -4.11
N TYR A 5 -7.06 22.37 -5.32
CA TYR A 5 -6.76 23.12 -6.55
C TYR A 5 -7.94 23.32 -7.48
N ASN A 6 -9.11 22.73 -7.18
CA ASN A 6 -10.24 22.64 -8.11
C ASN A 6 -9.83 22.08 -9.50
N LEU A 7 -8.84 21.19 -9.53
CA LEU A 7 -8.37 20.52 -10.74
C LEU A 7 -8.86 19.08 -10.75
N LEU A 8 -9.48 18.67 -11.85
CA LEU A 8 -9.83 17.28 -12.13
C LEU A 8 -8.74 16.63 -12.99
N VAL A 9 -8.19 15.52 -12.50
CA VAL A 9 -7.26 14.64 -13.21
C VAL A 9 -7.91 13.27 -13.41
N GLY A 10 -7.50 12.54 -14.46
CA GLY A 10 -7.96 11.16 -14.67
C GLY A 10 -7.15 10.15 -13.85
N ASP A 11 -7.66 8.93 -13.75
CA ASP A 11 -7.07 7.87 -12.93
C ASP A 11 -5.63 7.54 -13.33
N ARG A 12 -5.32 7.52 -14.63
CA ARG A 12 -3.95 7.30 -15.11
C ARG A 12 -2.97 8.35 -14.56
N THR A 13 -3.34 9.63 -14.64
CA THR A 13 -2.52 10.72 -14.10
C THR A 13 -2.42 10.62 -12.59
N ALA A 14 -3.50 10.23 -11.90
CA ALA A 14 -3.46 10.01 -10.45
C ALA A 14 -2.51 8.86 -10.06
N GLU A 15 -2.48 7.78 -10.84
CA GLU A 15 -1.56 6.65 -10.67
C GLU A 15 -0.12 7.08 -10.93
N ASP A 16 0.14 7.82 -12.01
CA ASP A 16 1.48 8.35 -12.32
C ASP A 16 1.98 9.25 -11.17
N ILE A 17 1.12 10.12 -10.63
CA ILE A 17 1.45 10.95 -9.46
C ILE A 17 1.83 10.09 -8.25
N LYS A 18 1.04 9.03 -7.97
CA LYS A 18 1.29 8.12 -6.85
C LYS A 18 2.63 7.40 -7.00
N ILE A 19 2.97 6.96 -8.22
CA ILE A 19 4.21 6.22 -8.50
C ILE A 19 5.43 7.15 -8.40
N GLU A 20 5.37 8.34 -9.02
CA GLU A 20 6.53 9.23 -9.15
C GLU A 20 6.86 10.00 -7.85
N ILE A 21 5.82 10.56 -7.21
CA ILE A 21 6.00 11.47 -6.07
C ILE A 21 5.18 11.10 -4.83
N GLY A 22 4.43 9.98 -4.87
CA GLY A 22 3.70 9.48 -3.72
C GLY A 22 4.62 8.95 -2.62
N THR A 23 4.32 9.32 -1.37
CA THR A 23 5.04 8.83 -0.20
C THR A 23 4.08 8.68 0.98
N ALA A 24 4.30 7.65 1.80
CA ALA A 24 3.60 7.42 3.06
C ALA A 24 4.40 7.89 4.28
N PHE A 25 5.68 8.25 4.10
CA PHE A 25 6.58 8.62 5.19
C PHE A 25 7.31 9.93 4.90
N GLU A 26 7.89 10.52 5.95
CA GLU A 26 8.70 11.72 5.80
C GLU A 26 10.03 11.41 5.13
N THR A 27 10.38 12.24 4.13
CA THR A 27 11.60 12.11 3.35
C THR A 27 12.27 13.48 3.26
N ASP A 28 13.59 13.52 3.37
CA ASP A 28 14.36 14.76 3.23
C ASP A 28 14.33 15.30 1.79
N GLU A 29 14.08 14.43 0.81
CA GLU A 29 13.92 14.79 -0.59
C GLU A 29 12.46 15.12 -0.90
N GLU A 30 12.20 16.41 -1.15
CA GLU A 30 10.93 16.87 -1.71
C GLU A 30 10.97 16.69 -3.23
N ARG A 31 9.99 15.94 -3.75
CA ARG A 31 9.85 15.70 -5.19
C ARG A 31 8.69 16.49 -5.73
N GLU A 32 8.83 17.00 -6.94
CA GLU A 32 7.78 17.77 -7.63
C GLU A 32 7.44 17.14 -8.98
N MET A 33 6.19 17.31 -9.41
CA MET A 33 5.69 16.86 -10.70
C MET A 33 4.74 17.89 -11.28
N GLU A 34 4.88 18.18 -12.58
CA GLU A 34 3.89 18.96 -13.32
C GLU A 34 2.72 18.06 -13.74
N ILE A 35 1.50 18.48 -13.43
CA ILE A 35 0.28 17.76 -13.78
C ILE A 35 -0.66 18.64 -14.58
N ARG A 36 -1.34 18.02 -15.55
CA ARG A 36 -2.34 18.68 -16.39
C ARG A 36 -3.70 18.07 -16.14
N GLY A 37 -4.71 18.92 -16.01
CA GLY A 37 -6.08 18.51 -15.78
C GLY A 37 -7.10 19.53 -16.27
N ARG A 38 -8.36 19.31 -15.92
CA ARG A 38 -9.46 20.22 -16.21
C ARG A 38 -9.73 21.10 -14.98
N ASP A 39 -9.63 22.41 -15.15
CA ASP A 39 -10.05 23.38 -14.15
C ASP A 39 -11.58 23.26 -13.97
N LEU A 40 -12.03 22.98 -12.74
CA LEU A 40 -13.45 22.81 -12.43
C LEU A 40 -14.22 24.13 -12.32
N VAL A 41 -13.51 25.26 -12.19
CA VAL A 41 -14.12 26.59 -12.16
C VAL A 41 -14.34 27.09 -13.57
N ARG A 42 -13.32 27.01 -14.43
CA ARG A 42 -13.36 27.55 -15.81
C ARG A 42 -13.71 26.52 -16.87
N GLY A 43 -13.59 25.23 -16.56
CA GLY A 43 -13.80 24.13 -17.50
C GLY A 43 -12.66 23.91 -18.50
N LEU A 44 -11.58 24.69 -18.44
CA LEU A 44 -10.47 24.68 -19.39
C LEU A 44 -9.27 23.84 -18.91
N PRO A 45 -8.40 23.35 -19.81
CA PRO A 45 -7.15 22.71 -19.40
C PRO A 45 -6.28 23.65 -18.57
N LYS A 46 -5.77 23.17 -17.45
CA LYS A 46 -4.86 23.88 -16.56
C LYS A 46 -3.71 22.96 -16.18
N THR A 47 -2.53 23.53 -16.07
CA THR A 47 -1.30 22.87 -15.64
C THR A 47 -0.86 23.44 -14.30
N LEU A 48 -0.37 22.60 -13.40
CA LEU A 48 0.16 23.00 -12.09
C LEU A 48 1.22 22.03 -11.60
N THR A 49 2.18 22.55 -10.86
CA THR A 49 3.20 21.76 -10.15
C THR A 49 2.67 21.37 -8.79
N ILE A 50 2.83 20.11 -8.42
CA ILE A 50 2.50 19.55 -7.10
C ILE A 50 3.74 18.89 -6.51
N ASN A 51 3.81 18.79 -5.19
CA ASN A 51 4.93 18.16 -4.49
C ASN A 51 4.53 16.92 -3.68
N SER A 52 5.54 16.16 -3.26
CA SER A 52 5.38 14.92 -2.51
C SER A 52 4.69 15.10 -1.15
N LYS A 53 4.86 16.26 -0.51
CA LYS A 53 4.20 16.58 0.77
C LYS A 53 2.68 16.70 0.61
N GLU A 54 2.23 17.40 -0.43
CA GLU A 54 0.79 17.50 -0.73
C GLU A 54 0.18 16.15 -1.10
N ILE A 55 0.94 15.31 -1.79
CA ILE A 55 0.49 13.95 -2.12
C ILE A 55 0.46 13.06 -0.88
N ARG A 56 1.42 13.18 0.02
CA ARG A 56 1.38 12.51 1.34
C ARG A 56 0.13 12.89 2.12
N GLU A 57 -0.21 14.17 2.18
CA GLU A 57 -1.46 14.64 2.82
C GLU A 57 -2.70 14.08 2.12
N ALA A 58 -2.71 14.02 0.78
CA ALA A 58 -3.81 13.44 0.03
C ALA A 58 -3.96 11.91 0.21
N LEU A 59 -2.87 11.21 0.55
CA LEU A 59 -2.83 9.77 0.82
C LEU A 59 -3.04 9.42 2.29
N ALA A 60 -3.16 10.39 3.20
CA ALA A 60 -3.22 10.15 4.64
C ALA A 60 -4.39 9.22 5.04
N ASP A 61 -5.61 9.48 4.55
CA ASP A 61 -6.79 8.67 4.87
C ASP A 61 -6.68 7.19 4.43
N PRO A 62 -6.33 6.87 3.15
CA PRO A 62 -6.17 5.48 2.74
C PRO A 62 -4.98 4.79 3.43
N VAL A 63 -3.88 5.50 3.68
CA VAL A 63 -2.73 4.94 4.41
C VAL A 63 -3.09 4.64 5.86
N ALA A 64 -3.84 5.52 6.53
CA ALA A 64 -4.34 5.28 7.87
C ALA A 64 -5.24 4.03 7.92
N SER A 65 -6.10 3.86 6.91
CA SER A 65 -6.97 2.67 6.81
C SER A 65 -6.16 1.36 6.70
N ILE A 66 -5.05 1.37 5.96
CA ILE A 66 -4.12 0.23 5.88
C ILE A 66 -3.47 -0.02 7.24
N MET A 67 -3.01 1.04 7.92
CA MET A 67 -2.39 0.95 9.23
C MET A 67 -3.34 0.38 10.29
N ASP A 68 -4.58 0.85 10.31
CA ASP A 68 -5.61 0.36 11.23
C ASP A 68 -5.89 -1.12 11.01
N ALA A 69 -5.97 -1.57 9.75
CA ALA A 69 -6.14 -2.97 9.44
C ALA A 69 -4.97 -3.83 9.96
N ILE A 70 -3.74 -3.34 9.86
CA ILE A 70 -2.55 -4.02 10.41
C ILE A 70 -2.66 -4.10 11.94
N LYS A 71 -2.92 -2.99 12.62
CA LYS A 71 -3.03 -2.93 14.09
C LYS A 71 -4.13 -3.84 14.61
N VAL A 72 -5.32 -3.79 14.02
CA VAL A 72 -6.46 -4.67 14.37
C VAL A 72 -6.12 -6.15 14.17
N THR A 73 -5.33 -6.48 13.16
CA THR A 73 -4.89 -7.87 12.92
C THR A 73 -3.91 -8.34 13.99
N LEU A 74 -2.96 -7.49 14.38
CA LEU A 74 -2.01 -7.78 15.46
C LEU A 74 -2.71 -7.92 16.81
N GLU A 75 -3.69 -7.06 17.12
CA GLU A 75 -4.48 -7.12 18.35
C GLU A 75 -5.30 -8.42 18.49
N LYS A 76 -5.80 -8.95 17.36
CA LYS A 76 -6.55 -10.21 17.32
C LYS A 76 -5.66 -11.45 17.29
N THR A 77 -4.33 -11.26 17.15
CA THR A 77 -3.41 -12.38 17.06
C THR A 77 -3.24 -13.03 18.43
N PRO A 78 -3.43 -14.36 18.56
CA PRO A 78 -3.23 -15.05 19.82
C PRO A 78 -1.82 -14.86 20.38
N PRO A 79 -1.65 -14.78 21.72
CA PRO A 79 -0.35 -14.53 22.36
C PRO A 79 0.76 -15.51 21.94
N GLU A 80 0.40 -16.76 21.68
CA GLU A 80 1.33 -17.81 21.25
C GLU A 80 1.96 -17.54 19.88
N LEU A 81 1.31 -16.74 19.01
CA LEU A 81 1.84 -16.32 17.71
C LEU A 81 2.45 -14.92 17.76
N ALA A 82 1.99 -14.07 18.67
CA ALA A 82 2.43 -12.68 18.76
C ALA A 82 3.95 -12.57 19.00
N ALA A 83 4.51 -13.39 19.89
CA ALA A 83 5.95 -13.41 20.16
C ALA A 83 6.78 -13.77 18.91
N ASP A 84 6.28 -14.70 18.09
CA ASP A 84 6.92 -15.12 16.86
C ASP A 84 6.90 -14.00 15.80
N ILE A 85 5.79 -13.27 15.69
CA ILE A 85 5.65 -12.11 14.78
C ILE A 85 6.55 -10.96 15.23
N MET A 86 6.62 -10.67 16.54
CA MET A 86 7.51 -9.62 17.07
C MET A 86 8.98 -9.87 16.71
N ASN A 87 9.40 -11.15 16.68
CA ASN A 87 10.77 -11.53 16.34
C ASN A 87 11.01 -11.57 14.81
N LYS A 88 10.08 -12.15 14.04
CA LYS A 88 10.23 -12.35 12.60
C LYS A 88 9.83 -11.14 11.76
N GLY A 89 9.01 -10.24 12.31
CA GLY A 89 8.51 -9.05 11.65
C GLY A 89 7.36 -9.30 10.67
N ILE A 90 7.05 -8.26 9.90
CA ILE A 90 5.98 -8.24 8.90
C ILE A 90 6.62 -8.26 7.50
N VAL A 91 6.09 -9.10 6.61
CA VAL A 91 6.49 -9.09 5.19
C VAL A 91 5.37 -8.46 4.37
N MET A 92 5.70 -7.41 3.62
CA MET A 92 4.78 -6.69 2.74
C MET A 92 4.91 -7.19 1.30
N SER A 93 3.77 -7.35 0.63
CA SER A 93 3.69 -7.74 -0.79
C SER A 93 2.53 -7.02 -1.49
N GLY A 94 2.43 -7.19 -2.80
CA GLY A 94 1.50 -6.49 -3.68
C GLY A 94 2.00 -5.13 -4.14
N GLY A 95 1.38 -4.57 -5.18
CA GLY A 95 1.81 -3.28 -5.75
C GLY A 95 1.66 -2.10 -4.80
N GLY A 96 0.71 -2.16 -3.85
CA GLY A 96 0.55 -1.13 -2.83
C GLY A 96 1.73 -1.04 -1.86
N ALA A 97 2.46 -2.14 -1.64
CA ALA A 97 3.64 -2.15 -0.79
C ALA A 97 4.82 -1.33 -1.36
N LEU A 98 4.76 -0.99 -2.66
CA LEU A 98 5.77 -0.15 -3.33
C LEU A 98 5.57 1.34 -3.08
N LEU A 99 4.51 1.75 -2.36
CA LEU A 99 4.36 3.14 -1.96
C LEU A 99 5.54 3.54 -1.06
N ASN A 100 6.28 4.55 -1.49
CA ASN A 100 7.52 4.94 -0.83
C ASN A 100 7.32 5.21 0.67
N GLY A 101 8.12 4.54 1.51
CA GLY A 101 8.11 4.70 2.96
C GLY A 101 6.92 4.05 3.69
N LEU A 102 6.04 3.31 3.00
CA LEU A 102 4.95 2.61 3.67
C LEU A 102 5.48 1.55 4.65
N ASP A 103 6.51 0.81 4.26
CA ASP A 103 7.25 -0.12 5.11
C ASP A 103 7.82 0.54 6.37
N LYS A 104 8.44 1.72 6.22
CA LYS A 104 8.99 2.52 7.33
C LYS A 104 7.88 2.99 8.27
N LEU A 105 6.77 3.47 7.72
CA LEU A 105 5.62 3.89 8.51
C LEU A 105 5.06 2.71 9.31
N VAL A 106 4.87 1.56 8.68
CA VAL A 106 4.40 0.33 9.36
C VAL A 106 5.38 -0.08 10.45
N SER A 107 6.69 -0.03 10.19
CA SER A 107 7.70 -0.38 11.18
C SER A 107 7.67 0.56 12.39
N GLN A 108 7.58 1.87 12.15
CA GLN A 108 7.48 2.86 13.23
C GLN A 108 6.21 2.67 14.07
N GLU A 109 5.07 2.48 13.43
CA GLU A 109 3.77 2.42 14.09
C GLU A 109 3.52 1.09 14.82
N THR A 110 4.15 0.01 14.38
CA THR A 110 4.02 -1.32 15.00
C THR A 110 5.16 -1.64 15.97
N GLY A 111 6.30 -0.96 15.86
CA GLY A 111 7.52 -1.28 16.59
C GLY A 111 8.16 -2.61 16.14
N MET A 112 7.76 -3.14 15.00
CA MET A 112 8.24 -4.43 14.47
C MET A 112 9.12 -4.22 13.23
N PRO A 113 10.07 -5.13 12.95
CA PRO A 113 10.76 -5.16 11.66
C PRO A 113 9.76 -5.35 10.52
N VAL A 114 9.92 -4.60 9.43
CA VAL A 114 9.10 -4.73 8.23
C VAL A 114 10.00 -4.95 7.03
N TYR A 115 9.64 -5.91 6.19
CA TYR A 115 10.40 -6.29 5.01
C TYR A 115 9.51 -6.23 3.78
N LEU A 116 10.00 -5.64 2.70
CA LEU A 116 9.38 -5.78 1.39
C LEU A 116 9.80 -7.13 0.80
N ALA A 117 8.86 -7.88 0.25
CA ALA A 117 9.17 -9.11 -0.50
C ALA A 117 10.06 -8.80 -1.71
N GLU A 118 10.86 -9.78 -2.16
CA GLU A 118 11.77 -9.63 -3.31
C GLU A 118 11.01 -9.22 -4.59
N ASP A 119 9.93 -9.94 -4.91
CA ASP A 119 9.05 -9.67 -6.05
C ASP A 119 7.62 -9.36 -5.56
N PRO A 120 7.34 -8.17 -5.01
CA PRO A 120 6.09 -7.91 -4.32
C PRO A 120 4.88 -7.96 -5.27
N LEU A 121 5.06 -7.58 -6.54
CA LEU A 121 4.00 -7.67 -7.57
C LEU A 121 3.64 -9.12 -7.93
N ASP A 122 4.63 -10.02 -7.92
CA ASP A 122 4.48 -11.38 -8.41
C ASP A 122 4.29 -12.41 -7.29
N CYS A 123 4.39 -12.00 -6.02
CA CYS A 123 4.25 -12.87 -4.84
C CYS A 123 3.05 -13.84 -4.94
N VAL A 124 1.89 -13.34 -5.37
CA VAL A 124 0.67 -14.16 -5.48
C VAL A 124 0.81 -15.23 -6.56
N VAL A 125 1.21 -14.86 -7.78
CA VAL A 125 1.32 -15.81 -8.90
C VAL A 125 2.46 -16.82 -8.67
N LEU A 126 3.57 -16.39 -8.09
CA LEU A 126 4.68 -17.26 -7.71
C LEU A 126 4.26 -18.24 -6.61
N GLY A 127 3.49 -17.80 -5.61
CA GLY A 127 2.92 -18.65 -4.57
C GLY A 127 1.99 -19.73 -5.14
N VAL A 128 1.11 -19.35 -6.07
CA VAL A 128 0.24 -20.29 -6.78
C VAL A 128 1.06 -21.31 -7.58
N GLY A 129 2.07 -20.86 -8.34
CA GLY A 129 2.94 -21.75 -9.12
C GLY A 129 3.70 -22.75 -8.25
N LYS A 130 4.25 -22.30 -7.11
CA LYS A 130 4.91 -23.19 -6.12
C LYS A 130 3.93 -24.24 -5.58
N THR A 131 2.72 -23.80 -5.23
CA THR A 131 1.68 -24.68 -4.67
C THR A 131 1.26 -25.79 -5.65
N LEU A 132 1.23 -25.50 -6.97
CA LEU A 132 0.97 -26.53 -8.00
C LEU A 132 2.05 -27.61 -8.07
N SER A 133 3.27 -27.31 -7.59
CA SER A 133 4.35 -28.30 -7.49
C SER A 133 4.23 -29.17 -6.23
N GLU A 134 3.37 -28.78 -5.27
CA GLU A 134 3.17 -29.44 -3.98
C GLU A 134 1.68 -29.81 -3.76
N LEU A 135 1.09 -30.53 -4.71
CA LEU A 135 -0.34 -30.88 -4.69
C LEU A 135 -0.78 -31.63 -3.42
N GLU A 136 0.10 -32.41 -2.80
CA GLU A 136 -0.19 -33.08 -1.53
C GLU A 136 -0.32 -32.10 -0.36
N LEU A 137 0.59 -31.12 -0.27
CA LEU A 137 0.49 -30.05 0.71
C LEU A 137 -0.79 -29.26 0.49
N LEU A 138 -1.08 -28.88 -0.76
CA LEU A 138 -2.30 -28.17 -1.14
C LEU A 138 -3.54 -28.94 -0.67
N ARG A 139 -3.62 -30.26 -0.91
CA ARG A 139 -4.74 -31.08 -0.45
C ARG A 139 -4.92 -31.08 1.07
N ARG A 140 -3.83 -30.97 1.83
CA ARG A 140 -3.87 -30.93 3.31
C ARG A 140 -4.31 -29.58 3.85
N VAL A 141 -3.92 -28.48 3.20
CA VAL A 141 -4.15 -27.11 3.71
C VAL A 141 -5.32 -26.39 3.04
N ALA A 142 -5.81 -26.90 1.91
CA ALA A 142 -6.98 -26.34 1.24
C ALA A 142 -8.19 -26.41 2.18
N VAL A 143 -8.60 -25.25 2.68
CA VAL A 143 -9.85 -25.13 3.43
C VAL A 143 -10.99 -25.32 2.43
N VAL A 144 -11.59 -26.50 2.44
CA VAL A 144 -12.86 -26.72 1.75
C VAL A 144 -13.90 -25.83 2.46
N PRO A 145 -14.60 -24.92 1.77
CA PRO A 145 -15.62 -24.11 2.41
C PRO A 145 -16.64 -25.05 3.06
N GLN A 146 -16.85 -24.95 4.38
CA GLN A 146 -18.02 -25.59 4.98
C GLN A 146 -19.25 -24.96 4.33
N LYS A 147 -20.12 -25.81 3.77
CA LYS A 147 -21.41 -25.37 3.24
C LYS A 147 -22.13 -24.62 4.36
N MET A 148 -22.30 -23.32 4.16
CA MET A 148 -23.18 -22.49 4.96
C MET A 148 -24.61 -22.87 4.55
N PHE A 149 -25.21 -23.80 5.29
CA PHE A 149 -26.64 -24.11 5.22
C PHE A 149 -27.39 -23.21 6.18
#